data_AF-A0A0J6TBJ0-F1
#
_entry.id   AF-A0A0J6TBJ0-F1
#
_cell.length_a   1.000
_cell.length_b   1.000
_cell.length_c   1.000
_cell.angle_alpha   90.00
_cell.angle_beta   90.00
_cell.angle_gamma   90.00
#
_symmetry.space_group_name_H-M   'P 1'
#
loop_
_entity.id
_entity.type
_entity.pdbx_description
1 polymer ?
#
loop_
_entity_poly.entity_id
_entity_poly.type
_entity_poly.pdbx_seq_one_letter_code
_entity_poly.pdbx_strand_id
1 'polypeptide(L)'
;MSTAQLVVQHLPYLRRYARALTGSQVAGDAYVAATLETLVNEPETLGRSTNVKADLFRVFTRIWNSLSVNGQTEQTQHDLPAEVRLGQITPLPRQAFLLSCLEGFSEEDAATILGVDVSEVRDLVDEAGRELAADMATEILIIEDEPLIAMDLEALVEGLGHNVTGVARTRTEAVKLASTKRPGLILADIQLADGSSGLDAVNDLLKSFEVPVIFITAYPERFLTGERPEPAFLIAKPFQPANVSAVISQALFFQQSARRREARASA
;
A
#
# COMPACT_ATOMS: atom_id res chain seq x y z
N MET A 1 -27.05 -3.81 -11.94
CA MET A 1 -26.54 -3.73 -10.54
C MET A 1 -26.78 -2.32 -10.04
N SER A 2 -27.09 -2.14 -8.76
CA SER A 2 -27.21 -0.79 -8.20
C SER A 2 -25.83 -0.16 -8.04
N THR A 3 -25.74 1.18 -8.07
CA THR A 3 -24.48 1.91 -7.86
C THR A 3 -23.82 1.53 -6.53
N ALA A 4 -24.62 1.32 -5.48
CA ALA A 4 -24.14 0.86 -4.18
C ALA A 4 -23.45 -0.53 -4.25
N GLN A 5 -23.99 -1.48 -5.02
CA GLN A 5 -23.37 -2.79 -5.20
C GLN A 5 -22.02 -2.70 -5.92
N LEU A 6 -21.91 -1.81 -6.91
CA LEU A 6 -20.66 -1.57 -7.62
C LEU A 6 -19.60 -0.92 -6.73
N VAL A 7 -19.99 0.05 -5.88
CA VAL A 7 -19.09 0.64 -4.89
C VAL A 7 -18.56 -0.43 -3.93
N VAL A 8 -19.44 -1.25 -3.36
CA VAL A 8 -19.07 -2.33 -2.43
C VAL A 8 -18.07 -3.30 -3.06
N GLN A 9 -18.23 -3.63 -4.34
CA GLN A 9 -17.30 -4.49 -5.08
C GLN A 9 -15.89 -3.88 -5.19
N HIS A 10 -15.79 -2.54 -5.22
CA HIS A 10 -14.52 -1.84 -5.41
C HIS A 10 -13.85 -1.35 -4.11
N LEU A 11 -14.56 -1.40 -2.97
CA LEU A 11 -14.04 -0.97 -1.67
C LEU A 11 -12.75 -1.65 -1.21
N PRO A 12 -12.56 -2.97 -1.38
CA PRO A 12 -11.30 -3.61 -0.99
C PRO A 12 -10.09 -2.96 -1.66
N TYR A 13 -10.18 -2.71 -2.97
CA TYR A 13 -9.12 -2.08 -3.75
C TYR A 13 -8.87 -0.63 -3.33
N LEU A 14 -9.94 0.11 -3.05
CA LEU A 14 -9.80 1.48 -2.55
C LEU A 14 -9.07 1.52 -1.19
N ARG A 15 -9.38 0.58 -0.29
CA ARG A 15 -8.65 0.45 0.99
C ARG A 15 -7.18 0.11 0.75
N ARG A 16 -6.87 -0.83 -0.14
CA ARG A 16 -5.48 -1.17 -0.48
C ARG A 16 -4.70 0.05 -0.95
N TYR A 17 -5.28 0.82 -1.88
CA TYR A 17 -4.69 2.08 -2.36
C TYR A 17 -4.52 3.11 -1.24
N ALA A 18 -5.56 3.35 -0.44
CA ALA A 18 -5.53 4.30 0.66
C ALA A 18 -4.48 3.95 1.73
N ARG A 19 -4.34 2.66 2.06
CA ARG A 19 -3.31 2.15 2.99
C ARG A 19 -1.91 2.30 2.41
N ALA A 20 -1.72 2.03 1.11
CA ALA A 20 -0.45 2.23 0.44
C ALA A 20 -0.06 3.73 0.39
N LEU A 21 -1.03 4.63 0.24
CA LEU A 21 -0.82 6.08 0.27
C LEU A 21 -0.49 6.64 1.66
N THR A 22 -1.06 6.04 2.71
CA THR A 22 -0.91 6.51 4.09
C THR A 22 0.16 5.77 4.88
N GLY A 23 0.59 4.60 4.40
CA GLY A 23 1.48 3.69 5.12
C GLY A 23 0.83 3.05 6.36
N SER A 24 -0.49 3.17 6.53
CA SER A 24 -1.20 2.75 7.73
C SER A 24 -2.58 2.21 7.41
N GLN A 25 -2.96 1.11 8.05
CA GLN A 25 -4.33 0.60 7.99
C GLN A 25 -5.34 1.63 8.51
N VAL A 26 -5.15 2.13 9.73
CA VAL A 26 -6.11 2.99 10.43
C VAL A 26 -6.37 4.28 9.66
N ALA A 27 -5.30 5.01 9.32
CA ALA A 27 -5.40 6.21 8.48
C ALA A 27 -6.06 5.92 7.12
N GLY A 28 -5.62 4.90 6.38
CA GLY A 28 -6.17 4.57 5.07
C GLY A 28 -7.68 4.26 5.12
N ASP A 29 -8.10 3.43 6.07
CA ASP A 29 -9.51 3.05 6.24
C ASP A 29 -10.38 4.23 6.66
N ALA A 30 -9.84 5.20 7.42
CA ALA A 30 -10.53 6.44 7.77
C ALA A 30 -10.83 7.33 6.55
N TYR A 31 -9.88 7.47 5.62
CA TYR A 31 -10.14 8.20 4.36
C TYR A 31 -11.19 7.49 3.48
N VAL A 32 -11.21 6.15 3.50
CA VAL A 32 -12.24 5.38 2.80
C VAL A 32 -13.63 5.61 3.42
N ALA A 33 -13.73 5.65 4.75
CA ALA A 33 -14.98 5.98 5.43
C ALA A 33 -15.49 7.38 5.06
N ALA A 34 -14.61 8.40 5.09
CA ALA A 34 -14.96 9.76 4.67
C ALA A 34 -15.40 9.85 3.20
N THR A 35 -14.80 9.02 2.34
CA THR A 35 -15.21 8.89 0.93
C THR A 35 -16.63 8.34 0.81
N LEU A 36 -16.96 7.30 1.59
CA LEU A 36 -18.30 6.73 1.61
C LEU A 36 -19.35 7.70 2.15
N GLU A 37 -19.04 8.46 3.20
CA GLU A 37 -19.93 9.50 3.73
C GLU A 37 -20.22 10.58 2.67
N THR A 38 -19.19 11.01 1.95
CA THR A 38 -19.34 11.96 0.84
C THR A 38 -20.23 11.40 -0.26
N LEU A 39 -20.08 10.12 -0.62
CA LEU A 39 -20.90 9.46 -1.64
C LEU A 39 -22.36 9.28 -1.21
N VAL A 40 -22.63 9.13 0.08
CA VAL A 40 -24.00 9.09 0.63
C VAL A 40 -24.67 10.47 0.50
N ASN A 41 -23.90 11.54 0.71
CA ASN A 41 -24.39 12.92 0.61
C ASN A 41 -24.48 13.44 -0.84
N GLU A 42 -23.59 12.99 -1.72
CA GLU A 42 -23.47 13.44 -3.13
C GLU A 42 -23.40 12.24 -4.11
N PRO A 43 -24.47 11.43 -4.23
CA PRO A 43 -24.46 10.20 -5.04
C PRO A 43 -24.27 10.46 -6.55
N GLU A 44 -24.58 11.66 -7.05
CA GLU A 44 -24.39 12.10 -8.44
C GLU A 44 -22.93 12.29 -8.86
N THR A 45 -21.99 12.13 -7.92
CA THR A 45 -20.55 12.13 -8.20
C THR A 45 -20.08 10.83 -8.88
N LEU A 46 -20.88 9.77 -8.80
CA LEU A 46 -20.66 8.49 -9.48
C LEU A 46 -21.39 8.44 -10.84
N GLY A 47 -20.78 7.79 -11.83
CA GLY A 47 -21.30 7.67 -13.19
C GLY A 47 -20.96 8.85 -14.10
N ARG A 48 -19.99 9.69 -13.71
CA ARG A 48 -19.47 10.77 -14.58
C ARG A 48 -18.45 10.26 -15.59
N SER A 49 -17.79 9.14 -15.30
CA SER A 49 -16.95 8.42 -16.26
C SER A 49 -17.59 7.09 -16.66
N THR A 50 -17.03 6.48 -17.70
CA THR A 50 -17.39 5.11 -18.13
C THR A 50 -16.99 4.06 -17.09
N ASN A 51 -16.14 4.40 -16.12
CA ASN A 51 -15.55 3.50 -15.16
C ASN A 51 -15.92 3.88 -13.71
N VAL A 52 -16.87 3.16 -13.12
CA VAL A 52 -17.33 3.41 -11.74
C VAL A 52 -16.19 3.24 -10.72
N LYS A 53 -15.22 2.35 -10.98
CA LYS A 53 -14.02 2.22 -10.14
C LYS A 53 -13.21 3.52 -10.19
N ALA A 54 -13.01 4.12 -11.35
CA ALA A 54 -12.29 5.38 -11.49
C ALA A 54 -13.04 6.54 -10.82
N ASP A 55 -14.37 6.62 -10.94
CA ASP A 55 -15.17 7.64 -10.25
C ASP A 55 -15.03 7.55 -8.72
N LEU A 56 -15.07 6.35 -8.16
CA LEU A 56 -14.86 6.12 -6.73
C LEU A 56 -13.48 6.62 -6.27
N PHE A 57 -12.43 6.27 -7.01
CA PHE A 57 -11.07 6.71 -6.72
C PHE A 57 -10.89 8.22 -6.91
N ARG A 58 -11.57 8.84 -7.87
CA ARG A 58 -11.57 10.29 -8.07
C ARG A 58 -12.17 11.02 -6.87
N VAL A 59 -13.28 10.52 -6.30
CA VAL A 59 -13.89 11.12 -5.09
C VAL A 59 -12.92 11.01 -3.92
N PHE A 60 -12.29 9.85 -3.73
CA PHE A 60 -11.24 9.67 -2.73
C PHE A 60 -10.09 10.66 -2.92
N THR A 61 -9.52 10.77 -4.13
CA THR A 61 -8.39 11.66 -4.45
C THR A 61 -8.75 13.13 -4.18
N ARG A 62 -9.98 13.54 -4.47
CA ARG A 62 -10.46 14.89 -4.14
C ARG A 62 -10.42 15.14 -2.63
N ILE A 63 -10.95 14.21 -1.83
CA ILE A 63 -10.95 14.31 -0.37
C ILE A 63 -9.52 14.34 0.16
N TRP A 64 -8.69 13.40 -0.30
CA TRP A 64 -7.27 13.31 0.04
C TRP A 64 -6.53 14.63 -0.18
N ASN A 65 -6.65 15.22 -1.37
CA ASN A 65 -5.99 16.47 -1.70
C ASN A 65 -6.61 17.66 -0.94
N SER A 66 -7.92 17.67 -0.69
CA SER A 66 -8.58 18.76 0.05
C SER A 66 -8.21 18.80 1.55
N LEU A 67 -8.14 17.64 2.21
CA LEU A 67 -7.79 17.56 3.63
C LEU A 67 -6.30 17.83 3.87
N SER A 68 -5.46 17.51 2.88
CA SER A 68 -4.02 17.76 2.92
C SER A 68 -3.67 19.25 2.69
N VAL A 69 -4.47 19.97 1.91
CA VAL A 69 -4.31 21.42 1.68
C VAL A 69 -4.92 22.24 2.82
N ASN A 70 -6.02 21.77 3.41
CA ASN A 70 -6.72 22.45 4.51
C ASN A 70 -6.25 21.97 5.88
N GLY A 71 -4.99 22.21 6.22
CA GLY A 71 -4.49 22.13 7.61
C GLY A 71 -5.26 23.02 8.62
N GLN A 72 -6.39 23.62 8.23
CA GLN A 72 -7.29 24.43 9.04
C GLN A 72 -8.75 24.17 8.64
N THR A 73 -9.41 23.17 9.23
CA THR A 73 -10.86 23.23 9.41
C THR A 73 -11.22 22.44 10.66
N GLU A 74 -11.42 23.17 11.76
CA GLU A 74 -11.53 22.65 13.14
C GLU A 74 -12.70 21.66 13.35
N GLN A 75 -13.68 21.61 12.44
CA GLN A 75 -14.93 20.87 12.65
C GLN A 75 -14.89 19.41 12.16
N THR A 76 -14.10 19.06 11.13
CA THR A 76 -13.97 17.67 10.65
C THR A 76 -12.70 16.98 11.18
N GLN A 77 -11.77 17.77 11.76
CA GLN A 77 -10.52 17.26 12.33
C GLN A 77 -10.71 16.48 13.64
N HIS A 78 -11.83 16.64 14.35
CA HIS A 78 -12.02 16.08 15.69
C HIS A 78 -12.17 14.55 15.73
N ASP A 79 -12.68 13.93 14.66
CA ASP A 79 -12.91 12.47 14.60
C ASP A 79 -11.77 11.66 13.94
N LEU A 80 -10.80 12.34 13.30
CA LEU A 80 -9.65 11.67 12.70
C LEU A 80 -8.53 11.48 13.74
N PRO A 81 -7.95 10.26 13.86
CA PRO A 81 -6.82 9.99 14.76
C PRO A 81 -5.69 11.00 14.56
N ALA A 82 -4.97 11.36 15.64
CA ALA A 82 -3.89 12.34 15.61
C ALA A 82 -2.79 12.03 14.56
N GLU A 83 -2.64 10.75 14.19
CA GLU A 83 -1.74 10.26 13.15
C GLU A 83 -2.10 10.76 11.74
N VAL A 84 -3.38 11.02 11.46
CA VAL A 84 -3.88 11.57 10.19
C VAL A 84 -3.55 13.07 10.07
N ARG A 85 -3.42 13.78 11.20
CA ARG A 85 -3.24 15.25 11.24
C ARG A 85 -1.85 15.73 10.81
N LEU A 86 -0.88 14.83 10.62
CA LEU A 86 0.52 15.15 10.32
C LEU A 86 1.06 14.39 9.09
N GLY A 87 0.19 13.92 8.20
CA GLY A 87 0.57 13.25 6.96
C GLY A 87 1.36 14.17 6.04
N GLN A 88 2.58 13.78 5.69
CA GLN A 88 3.27 14.36 4.53
C GLN A 88 2.35 14.21 3.32
N ILE A 89 2.20 15.28 2.52
CA ILE A 89 1.49 15.23 1.24
C ILE A 89 2.16 14.14 0.41
N THR A 90 1.48 13.02 0.17
CA THR A 90 1.98 12.03 -0.78
C THR A 90 2.05 12.72 -2.15
N PRO A 91 3.25 12.92 -2.73
CA PRO A 91 3.41 13.72 -3.93
C PRO A 91 2.55 13.19 -5.07
N LEU A 92 2.04 14.08 -5.93
CA LEU A 92 1.21 13.72 -7.08
C LEU A 92 1.86 12.65 -7.98
N PRO A 93 3.19 12.69 -8.27
CA PRO A 93 3.88 11.60 -8.98
C PRO A 93 3.60 10.22 -8.39
N ARG A 94 3.61 10.14 -7.06
CA ARG A 94 3.45 8.89 -6.33
C ARG A 94 2.01 8.39 -6.33
N GLN A 95 1.04 9.30 -6.32
CA GLN A 95 -0.37 8.95 -6.50
C GLN A 95 -0.58 8.32 -7.89
N ALA A 96 -0.05 8.95 -8.94
CA ALA A 96 -0.11 8.43 -10.32
C ALA A 96 0.52 7.04 -10.42
N PHE A 97 1.72 6.88 -9.87
CA PHE A 97 2.42 5.60 -9.88
C PHE A 97 1.66 4.48 -9.16
N LEU A 98 1.03 4.75 -8.01
CA LEU A 98 0.20 3.74 -7.34
C LEU A 98 -1.09 3.43 -8.10
N LEU A 99 -1.75 4.41 -8.70
CA LEU A 99 -2.94 4.17 -9.53
C LEU A 99 -2.62 3.25 -10.71
N SER A 100 -1.49 3.48 -11.38
CA SER A 100 -1.06 2.67 -12.51
C SER A 100 -0.53 1.30 -12.07
N CYS A 101 0.48 1.25 -11.19
CA CYS A 101 1.18 0.02 -10.87
C CYS A 101 0.48 -0.83 -9.82
N LEU A 102 -0.15 -0.26 -8.79
CA LEU A 102 -0.83 -1.07 -7.77
C LEU A 102 -2.27 -1.40 -8.16
N GLU A 103 -2.98 -0.41 -8.69
CA GLU A 103 -4.41 -0.51 -8.97
C GLU A 103 -4.75 -0.86 -10.42
N GLY A 104 -3.75 -0.87 -11.30
CA GLY A 104 -3.87 -1.32 -12.69
C GLY A 104 -4.74 -0.40 -13.54
N PHE A 105 -4.87 0.88 -13.18
CA PHE A 105 -5.62 1.84 -13.99
C PHE A 105 -4.87 2.18 -15.28
N SER A 106 -5.63 2.39 -16.35
CA SER A 106 -5.12 2.96 -17.59
C SER A 106 -4.66 4.41 -17.37
N GLU A 107 -3.83 4.94 -18.28
CA GLU A 107 -3.42 6.35 -18.23
C GLU A 107 -4.64 7.30 -18.30
N GLU A 108 -5.67 6.94 -19.07
CA GLU A 108 -6.92 7.71 -19.18
C GLU A 108 -7.73 7.72 -17.88
N ASP A 109 -7.86 6.56 -17.22
CA ASP A 109 -8.54 6.46 -15.93
C ASP A 109 -7.75 7.20 -14.84
N ALA A 110 -6.42 7.04 -14.81
CA ALA A 110 -5.55 7.71 -13.85
C ALA A 110 -5.60 9.24 -14.02
N ALA A 111 -5.59 9.73 -15.27
CA ALA A 111 -5.77 11.14 -15.59
C ALA A 111 -7.11 11.67 -15.06
N THR A 112 -8.18 10.91 -15.27
CA THR A 112 -9.52 11.23 -14.77
C THR A 112 -9.58 11.26 -13.23
N ILE A 113 -8.89 10.33 -12.56
CA ILE A 113 -8.82 10.24 -11.10
C ILE A 113 -8.06 11.43 -10.51
N LEU A 114 -6.93 11.79 -11.11
CA LEU A 114 -6.04 12.86 -10.63
C LEU A 114 -6.48 14.26 -11.07
N GLY A 115 -7.30 14.37 -12.11
CA GLY A 115 -7.70 15.65 -12.69
C GLY A 115 -6.59 16.34 -13.48
N VAL A 116 -5.75 15.54 -14.16
CA VAL A 116 -4.61 15.99 -14.98
C VAL A 116 -4.77 15.51 -16.43
N ASP A 117 -3.90 15.97 -17.33
CA ASP A 117 -3.88 15.48 -18.71
C ASP A 117 -3.27 14.08 -18.81
N VAL A 118 -3.70 13.28 -19.80
CA VAL A 118 -3.19 11.90 -20.00
C VAL A 118 -1.68 11.88 -20.20
N SER A 119 -1.12 12.84 -20.94
CA SER A 119 0.34 12.95 -21.12
C SER A 119 1.08 13.21 -19.82
N GLU A 120 0.46 13.95 -18.90
CA GLU A 120 1.06 14.29 -17.60
C GLU A 120 1.14 13.07 -16.69
N VAL A 121 0.17 12.15 -16.77
CA VAL A 121 0.19 10.89 -15.98
C VAL A 121 1.47 10.12 -16.24
N ARG A 122 1.89 9.99 -17.50
CA ARG A 122 3.09 9.25 -17.85
C ARG A 122 4.34 9.89 -17.25
N ASP A 123 4.46 11.22 -17.34
CA ASP A 123 5.58 11.96 -16.78
C ASP A 123 5.64 11.80 -15.24
N LEU A 124 4.48 11.87 -14.58
CA LEU A 124 4.32 11.65 -13.14
C LEU A 124 4.71 10.22 -12.72
N VAL A 125 4.28 9.21 -13.45
CA VAL A 125 4.63 7.80 -13.21
C VAL A 125 6.14 7.59 -13.38
N ASP A 126 6.72 8.12 -14.45
CA ASP A 126 8.15 8.01 -14.74
C ASP A 126 9.00 8.76 -13.69
N GLU A 127 8.55 9.92 -13.23
CA GLU A 127 9.19 10.67 -12.15
C GLU A 127 9.20 9.88 -10.84
N ALA A 128 8.05 9.39 -10.40
CA ALA A 128 7.96 8.57 -9.20
C ALA A 128 8.77 7.28 -9.34
N GLY A 129 8.73 6.62 -10.50
CA GLY A 129 9.55 5.44 -10.77
C GLY A 129 11.05 5.70 -10.59
N ARG A 130 11.54 6.86 -11.04
CA ARG A 130 12.94 7.27 -10.82
C ARG A 130 13.25 7.61 -9.36
N GLU A 131 12.36 8.31 -8.67
CA GLU A 131 12.53 8.63 -7.24
C GLU A 131 12.61 7.34 -6.41
N LEU A 132 11.71 6.40 -6.68
CA LEU A 132 11.61 5.12 -5.97
C LEU A 132 12.75 4.17 -6.35
N ALA A 133 13.23 4.17 -7.60
CA ALA A 133 14.43 3.43 -7.99
C ALA A 133 15.72 4.00 -7.38
N ALA A 134 15.71 5.27 -6.95
CA ALA A 134 16.83 5.88 -6.24
C ALA A 134 16.88 5.50 -4.74
N ASP A 135 15.86 4.80 -4.22
CA ASP A 135 15.90 4.29 -2.85
C ASP A 135 16.95 3.17 -2.71
N MET A 136 17.66 3.21 -1.59
CA MET A 136 18.82 2.36 -1.32
C MET A 136 18.47 0.88 -1.35
N ALA A 137 19.38 0.06 -1.92
CA ALA A 137 19.34 -1.40 -1.79
C ALA A 137 19.07 -1.80 -0.32
N THR A 138 18.08 -2.66 -0.11
CA THR A 138 17.71 -3.18 1.20
C THR A 138 17.90 -4.69 1.25
N GLU A 139 18.06 -5.20 2.45
CA GLU A 139 18.09 -6.63 2.76
C GLU A 139 16.65 -7.12 2.95
N ILE A 140 16.19 -8.05 2.11
CA ILE A 140 14.82 -8.57 2.11
C ILE A 140 14.81 -10.02 2.61
N LEU A 141 13.92 -10.34 3.54
CA LEU A 141 13.57 -11.71 3.90
C LEU A 141 12.30 -12.11 3.18
N ILE A 142 12.31 -13.26 2.51
CA ILE A 142 11.11 -13.82 1.87
C ILE A 142 10.59 -14.96 2.75
N ILE A 143 9.30 -14.98 3.04
CA ILE A 143 8.60 -16.08 3.71
C ILE A 143 7.57 -16.63 2.73
N GLU A 144 7.91 -17.75 2.09
CA GLU A 144 7.12 -18.36 1.01
C GLU A 144 7.50 -19.84 0.95
N ASP A 145 6.49 -20.72 0.99
CA ASP A 145 6.69 -22.17 1.00
C ASP A 145 6.62 -22.77 -0.41
N GLU A 146 5.97 -22.10 -1.37
CA GLU A 146 5.90 -22.53 -2.76
C GLU A 146 7.23 -22.20 -3.49
N PRO A 147 8.05 -23.20 -3.88
CA PRO A 147 9.40 -22.94 -4.38
C PRO A 147 9.44 -22.07 -5.64
N LEU A 148 8.47 -22.24 -6.56
CA LEU A 148 8.41 -21.46 -7.79
C LEU A 148 8.09 -19.99 -7.50
N ILE A 149 7.15 -19.72 -6.58
CA ILE A 149 6.78 -18.36 -6.21
C ILE A 149 7.94 -17.69 -5.46
N ALA A 150 8.62 -18.43 -4.58
CA ALA A 150 9.81 -17.92 -3.89
C ALA A 150 10.92 -17.55 -4.88
N MET A 151 11.19 -18.40 -5.87
CA MET A 151 12.18 -18.11 -6.92
C MET A 151 11.80 -16.90 -7.77
N ASP A 152 10.52 -16.76 -8.13
CA ASP A 152 10.03 -15.60 -8.88
C ASP A 152 10.18 -14.32 -8.05
N LEU A 153 9.83 -14.35 -6.76
CA LEU A 153 10.01 -13.20 -5.86
C LEU A 153 11.48 -12.85 -5.69
N GLU A 154 12.35 -13.83 -5.49
CA GLU A 154 13.79 -13.63 -5.36
C GLU A 154 14.36 -12.94 -6.61
N ALA A 155 14.08 -13.46 -7.80
CA ALA A 155 14.52 -12.87 -9.06
C ALA A 155 14.00 -11.44 -9.27
N LEU A 156 12.75 -11.17 -8.89
CA LEU A 156 12.17 -9.82 -8.97
C LEU A 156 12.84 -8.86 -7.98
N VAL A 157 13.02 -9.29 -6.73
CA VAL A 157 13.66 -8.48 -5.68
C VAL A 157 15.10 -8.13 -6.07
N GLU A 158 15.86 -9.11 -6.56
CA GLU A 158 17.24 -8.89 -7.04
C GLU A 158 17.27 -8.01 -8.29
N GLY A 159 16.33 -8.20 -9.21
CA GLY A 159 16.19 -7.38 -10.41
C GLY A 159 15.85 -5.91 -10.11
N LEU A 160 15.25 -5.63 -8.95
CA LEU A 160 14.99 -4.28 -8.43
C LEU A 160 16.20 -3.68 -7.68
N GLY A 161 17.32 -4.42 -7.57
CA GLY A 161 18.54 -3.95 -6.92
C GLY A 161 18.57 -4.15 -5.39
N HIS A 162 17.68 -4.98 -4.84
CA HIS A 162 17.69 -5.37 -3.43
C HIS A 162 18.38 -6.73 -3.25
N ASN A 163 18.76 -7.07 -2.01
CA ASN A 163 19.41 -8.35 -1.70
C ASN A 163 18.46 -9.26 -0.93
N VAL A 164 18.35 -10.53 -1.33
CA VAL A 164 17.59 -11.53 -0.56
C VAL A 164 18.49 -12.14 0.52
N THR A 165 18.15 -11.90 1.78
CA THR A 165 18.89 -12.42 2.95
C THR A 165 18.75 -13.93 3.11
N GLY A 166 17.60 -14.46 2.66
CA GLY A 166 17.21 -15.85 2.63
C GLY A 166 15.71 -16.00 2.34
N VAL A 167 15.30 -17.24 2.07
CA VAL A 167 13.90 -17.64 1.88
C VAL A 167 13.52 -18.61 2.99
N ALA A 168 12.51 -18.27 3.78
CA ALA A 168 11.94 -19.12 4.80
C ALA A 168 10.68 -19.82 4.29
N ARG A 169 10.56 -21.12 4.49
CA ARG A 169 9.36 -21.91 4.13
C ARG A 169 8.44 -22.17 5.30
N THR A 170 8.89 -21.86 6.51
CA THR A 170 8.14 -22.09 7.75
C THR A 170 8.34 -20.94 8.72
N ARG A 171 7.42 -20.78 9.68
CA ARG A 171 7.53 -19.81 10.77
C ARG A 171 8.86 -19.92 11.53
N THR A 172 9.28 -21.14 11.88
CA THR A 172 10.52 -21.36 12.65
C THR A 172 11.75 -20.93 11.86
N GLU A 173 11.79 -21.22 10.56
CA GLU A 173 12.87 -20.80 9.68
C GLU A 173 12.92 -19.28 9.53
N ALA A 174 11.75 -18.63 9.38
CA ALA A 174 11.65 -17.17 9.28
C ALA A 174 12.24 -16.48 10.52
N VAL A 175 11.85 -16.93 11.71
CA VAL A 175 12.38 -16.42 12.98
C VAL A 175 13.89 -16.60 13.09
N LYS A 176 14.40 -17.77 12.67
CA LYS A 176 15.84 -18.07 12.70
C LYS A 176 16.63 -17.18 11.72
N LEU A 177 16.16 -17.04 10.48
CA LEU A 177 16.83 -16.24 9.45
C LEU A 177 16.84 -14.76 9.83
N ALA A 178 15.70 -14.22 10.23
CA ALA A 178 15.57 -12.82 10.65
C ALA A 178 16.43 -12.46 11.87
N SER A 179 16.61 -13.42 12.79
CA SER A 179 17.48 -13.24 13.96
C SER A 179 18.97 -13.28 13.59
N THR A 180 19.34 -14.00 12.53
CA THR A 180 20.72 -14.16 12.07
C THR A 180 21.15 -12.97 11.21
N LYS A 181 20.30 -12.58 10.25
CA LYS A 181 20.47 -11.41 9.39
C LYS A 181 19.24 -10.54 9.58
N ARG A 182 19.39 -9.36 10.19
CA ARG A 182 18.27 -8.44 10.37
C ARG A 182 17.82 -7.89 9.01
N PRO A 183 16.63 -8.26 8.51
CA PRO A 183 16.16 -7.75 7.23
C PRO A 183 15.73 -6.29 7.39
N GLY A 184 15.91 -5.51 6.33
CA GLY A 184 15.33 -4.17 6.19
C GLY A 184 13.88 -4.18 5.75
N LEU A 185 13.41 -5.28 5.14
CA LEU A 185 12.02 -5.51 4.74
C LEU A 185 11.68 -7.01 4.72
N ILE A 186 10.43 -7.36 5.02
CA ILE A 186 9.92 -8.74 4.92
C ILE A 186 8.82 -8.82 3.85
N LEU A 187 8.96 -9.77 2.92
CA LEU A 187 7.89 -10.23 2.04
C LEU A 187 7.36 -11.55 2.59
N ALA A 188 6.08 -11.63 2.91
CA ALA A 188 5.51 -12.83 3.52
C ALA A 188 4.22 -13.28 2.83
N ASP A 189 4.13 -14.55 2.44
CA ASP A 189 2.82 -15.15 2.19
C ASP A 189 2.00 -15.15 3.50
N ILE A 190 0.72 -14.86 3.38
CA ILE A 190 -0.23 -14.98 4.48
C ILE A 190 -0.49 -16.45 4.82
N GLN A 191 -0.58 -17.34 3.83
CA GLN A 191 -0.91 -18.76 4.02
C GLN A 191 0.27 -19.64 3.64
N LEU A 192 0.77 -20.45 4.59
CA LEU A 192 1.83 -21.43 4.33
C LEU A 192 1.24 -22.85 4.24
N ALA A 193 1.83 -23.75 3.44
CA ALA A 193 1.29 -25.11 3.21
C ALA A 193 1.24 -26.01 4.46
N ASP A 194 1.99 -25.70 5.52
CA ASP A 194 1.89 -26.41 6.79
C ASP A 194 0.63 -26.03 7.60
N GLY A 195 -0.21 -25.15 7.06
CA GLY A 195 -1.40 -24.60 7.71
C GLY A 195 -1.07 -23.52 8.74
N SER A 196 0.21 -23.18 8.90
CA SER A 196 0.62 -22.04 9.71
C SER A 196 0.37 -20.73 8.96
N SER A 197 0.17 -19.67 9.74
CA SER A 197 -0.07 -18.33 9.21
C SER A 197 1.25 -17.59 9.11
N GLY A 198 1.62 -17.14 7.92
CA GLY A 198 2.77 -16.24 7.76
C GLY A 198 2.55 -14.91 8.48
N LEU A 199 1.29 -14.52 8.72
CA LEU A 199 0.92 -13.41 9.59
C LEU A 199 1.35 -13.65 11.04
N ASP A 200 1.23 -14.87 11.55
CA ASP A 200 1.70 -15.21 12.90
C ASP A 200 3.23 -15.21 12.98
N ALA A 201 3.90 -15.70 11.93
CA ALA A 201 5.35 -15.65 11.83
C ALA A 201 5.87 -14.21 11.87
N VAL A 202 5.25 -13.33 11.09
CA VAL A 202 5.53 -11.90 11.09
C VAL A 202 5.25 -11.27 12.45
N ASN A 203 4.11 -11.56 13.08
CA ASN A 203 3.75 -11.00 14.38
C ASN A 203 4.78 -11.34 15.46
N ASP A 204 5.37 -12.54 15.43
CA ASP A 204 6.45 -12.88 16.34
C ASP A 204 7.74 -12.12 16.07
N LEU A 205 8.09 -11.93 14.80
CA LEU A 205 9.24 -11.14 14.38
C LEU A 205 9.12 -9.69 14.86
N LEU A 206 7.93 -9.09 14.69
CA LEU A 206 7.63 -7.72 15.08
C LEU A 206 7.68 -7.50 16.60
N LYS A 207 7.55 -8.54 17.43
CA LYS A 207 7.80 -8.43 18.88
C LYS A 207 9.28 -8.19 19.21
N SER A 208 10.18 -8.56 18.30
CA SER A 208 11.63 -8.52 18.52
C SER A 208 12.28 -7.27 17.96
N PHE A 209 11.82 -6.77 16.81
CA PHE A 209 12.30 -5.54 16.20
C PHE A 209 11.29 -5.00 15.17
N GLU A 210 11.37 -3.70 14.90
CA GLU A 210 10.53 -3.05 13.89
C GLU A 210 11.12 -3.21 12.49
N VAL A 211 10.30 -3.73 11.56
CA VAL A 211 10.65 -3.90 10.15
C VAL A 211 9.39 -3.75 9.30
N PRO A 212 9.45 -3.07 8.15
CA PRO A 212 8.32 -3.02 7.23
C PRO A 212 8.01 -4.41 6.68
N VAL A 213 6.72 -4.74 6.62
CA VAL A 213 6.25 -6.04 6.13
C VAL A 213 5.23 -5.83 5.03
N ILE A 214 5.40 -6.58 3.95
CA ILE A 214 4.46 -6.66 2.84
C ILE A 214 3.95 -8.08 2.77
N PHE A 215 2.63 -8.21 2.76
CA PHE A 215 1.99 -9.51 2.65
C PHE A 215 1.61 -9.82 1.20
N ILE A 216 1.73 -11.09 0.84
CA ILE A 216 1.40 -11.62 -0.47
C ILE A 216 0.28 -12.65 -0.28
N THR A 217 -0.75 -12.62 -1.12
CA THR A 217 -1.88 -13.57 -0.98
C THR A 217 -2.67 -13.72 -2.29
N ALA A 218 -3.29 -14.89 -2.48
CA ALA A 218 -4.26 -15.10 -3.56
C ALA A 218 -5.64 -14.46 -3.31
N TYR A 219 -5.94 -14.07 -2.06
CA TYR A 219 -7.25 -13.54 -1.66
C TYR A 219 -7.12 -12.22 -0.88
N PRO A 220 -6.62 -11.15 -1.50
CA PRO A 220 -6.34 -9.87 -0.84
C PRO A 220 -7.60 -9.26 -0.19
N GLU A 221 -8.78 -9.47 -0.78
CA GLU A 221 -10.06 -8.94 -0.29
C GLU A 221 -10.42 -9.38 1.13
N ARG A 222 -9.90 -10.52 1.60
CA ARG A 222 -10.12 -11.03 2.97
C ARG A 222 -9.38 -10.22 4.05
N PHE A 223 -8.44 -9.38 3.61
CA PHE A 223 -7.57 -8.55 4.45
C PHE A 223 -7.74 -7.06 4.13
N LEU A 224 -8.84 -6.72 3.46
CA LEU A 224 -9.21 -5.36 3.08
C LEU A 224 -10.67 -5.09 3.51
N THR A 225 -11.09 -5.66 4.65
CA THR A 225 -12.43 -5.45 5.19
C THR A 225 -12.52 -4.16 5.99
N GLY A 226 -11.43 -3.75 6.65
CA GLY A 226 -11.37 -2.61 7.55
C GLY A 226 -12.07 -2.82 8.89
N GLU A 227 -12.44 -4.05 9.24
CA GLU A 227 -13.21 -4.37 10.46
C GLU A 227 -12.35 -4.95 11.60
N ARG A 228 -11.09 -5.26 11.31
CA ARG A 228 -10.15 -5.93 12.23
C ARG A 228 -8.72 -5.48 11.90
N PRO A 229 -7.72 -5.80 12.75
CA PRO A 229 -6.32 -5.59 12.37
C PRO A 229 -5.97 -6.36 11.09
N GLU A 230 -5.49 -5.65 10.08
CA GLU A 230 -5.14 -6.16 8.75
C GLU A 230 -3.84 -5.50 8.27
N PRO A 231 -3.12 -6.10 7.32
CA PRO A 231 -1.89 -5.52 6.83
C PRO A 231 -2.08 -4.17 6.12
N ALA A 232 -1.09 -3.29 6.27
CA ALA A 232 -1.03 -2.01 5.57
C ALA A 232 -0.63 -2.19 4.10
N PHE A 233 0.31 -3.11 3.83
CA PHE A 233 0.82 -3.38 2.49
C PHE A 233 0.47 -4.80 2.05
N LEU A 234 -0.25 -4.92 0.93
CA LEU A 234 -0.67 -6.19 0.34
C LEU A 234 -0.39 -6.24 -1.17
N ILE A 235 0.08 -7.40 -1.62
CA ILE A 235 0.26 -7.76 -3.02
C ILE A 235 -0.62 -8.99 -3.32
N ALA A 236 -1.34 -8.94 -4.44
CA ALA A 236 -2.17 -10.05 -4.90
C ALA A 236 -1.35 -11.04 -5.75
N LYS A 237 -1.56 -12.34 -5.57
CA LYS A 237 -1.10 -13.39 -6.49
C LYS A 237 -2.11 -13.56 -7.64
N PRO A 238 -1.68 -13.80 -8.90
CA PRO A 238 -0.30 -13.65 -9.38
C PRO A 238 0.11 -12.17 -9.41
N PHE A 239 1.36 -11.89 -9.02
CA PHE A 239 1.88 -10.53 -8.96
C PHE A 239 2.60 -10.13 -10.24
N GLN A 240 2.50 -8.84 -10.57
CA GLN A 240 3.28 -8.23 -11.64
C GLN A 240 4.51 -7.52 -11.05
N PRO A 241 5.65 -7.48 -11.76
CA PRO A 241 6.87 -6.82 -11.28
C PRO A 241 6.64 -5.38 -10.81
N ALA A 242 5.84 -4.62 -11.56
CA ALA A 242 5.50 -3.24 -11.25
C ALA A 242 4.78 -3.11 -9.90
N ASN A 243 3.87 -4.03 -9.58
CA ASN A 243 3.12 -4.03 -8.32
C ASN A 243 4.06 -4.29 -7.13
N VAL A 244 4.96 -5.27 -7.28
CA VAL A 244 5.93 -5.61 -6.23
C VAL A 244 6.88 -4.44 -5.98
N SER A 245 7.44 -3.88 -7.05
CA SER A 245 8.29 -2.68 -6.99
C SER A 245 7.59 -1.52 -6.30
N ALA A 246 6.32 -1.27 -6.65
CA ALA A 246 5.59 -0.16 -6.08
C ALA A 246 5.37 -0.30 -4.57
N VAL A 247 4.93 -1.47 -4.12
CA VAL A 247 4.64 -1.70 -2.71
C VAL A 247 5.93 -1.74 -1.87
N ILE A 248 7.02 -2.33 -2.39
CA ILE A 248 8.34 -2.29 -1.74
C ILE A 248 8.80 -0.85 -1.54
N SER A 249 8.73 -0.04 -2.60
CA SER A 249 9.21 1.34 -2.54
C SER A 249 8.40 2.17 -1.53
N GLN A 250 7.08 1.96 -1.45
CA GLN A 250 6.26 2.61 -0.43
C GLN A 250 6.66 2.20 0.99
N ALA A 251 6.81 0.89 1.22
CA ALA A 251 7.15 0.38 2.54
C ALA A 251 8.50 0.94 3.02
N LEU A 252 9.48 1.07 2.13
CA LEU A 252 10.78 1.67 2.42
C LEU A 252 10.69 3.19 2.66
N PHE A 253 9.93 3.92 1.84
CA PHE A 253 9.71 5.36 2.01
C PHE A 253 9.15 5.70 3.40
N PHE A 254 8.13 4.97 3.86
CA PHE A 254 7.52 5.19 5.17
C PHE A 254 8.49 4.85 6.31
N GLN A 255 9.29 3.79 6.17
CA GLN A 255 10.31 3.43 7.14
C GLN A 255 11.38 4.52 7.27
N GLN A 256 11.91 5.05 6.17
CA GLN A 256 12.90 6.12 6.19
C GLN A 256 12.33 7.40 6.85
N SER A 257 11.08 7.73 6.52
CA SER A 257 10.37 8.90 7.06
C SER A 257 10.09 8.78 8.56
N ALA A 258 9.83 7.57 9.07
CA ALA A 258 9.71 7.31 10.51
C ALA A 258 11.07 7.47 11.22
N ARG A 259 12.13 6.83 10.73
CA ARG A 259 13.49 6.93 11.29
C ARG A 259 14.00 8.37 11.37
N ARG A 260 13.76 9.18 10.32
CA ARG A 260 14.14 10.61 10.31
C ARG A 260 13.40 11.43 11.38
N ARG A 261 12.16 11.06 11.72
CA ARG A 261 11.38 11.74 12.77
C ARG A 261 11.92 11.40 14.16
N GLU A 262 12.19 10.13 14.43
CA GLU A 262 12.78 9.69 15.70
C GLU A 262 14.15 10.33 15.95
N ALA A 263 15.00 10.40 14.93
CA ALA A 263 16.30 11.06 15.02
C ALA A 263 16.20 12.58 15.32
N ARG A 264 15.13 13.25 14.86
CA ARG A 264 14.88 14.66 15.16
C ARG A 264 14.24 14.89 16.53
N ALA A 265 13.42 13.95 17.01
CA ALA A 265 12.78 14.05 18.33
C ALA A 265 13.75 13.74 19.49
N SER A 266 14.85 13.04 19.20
CA SER A 266 15.91 12.68 20.15
C SER A 266 17.11 13.65 20.17
N ALA A 267 17.10 14.68 19.32
CA ALA A 267 18.11 15.73 19.21
C ALA A 267 17.63 17.04 19.87
#